data_AF-A0A1Y2JNS1-F1
#
_entry.id   AF-A0A1Y2JNS1-F1
#
_cell.length_a   1.000
_cell.length_b   1.000
_cell.length_c   1.000
_cell.angle_alpha   90.00
_cell.angle_beta   90.00
_cell.angle_gamma   90.00
#
_symmetry.space_group_name_H-M   'P 1'
#
loop_
_entity.id
_entity.type
_entity.pdbx_description
1 polymer ?
#
loop_
_entity_poly.entity_id
_entity_poly.type
_entity_poly.pdbx_seq_one_letter_code
_entity_poly.pdbx_strand_id
1 'polypeptide(L)' 'MLFALAFEARYWRWRDCFNELGRCYDPVTQDVYLEQAGMVWGGLAAISLVVGFCLVAGLRRKPG' A
#
# COMPACT_ATOMS: atom_id res chain seq x y z
N MET A 1 -0.74 6.69 6.38
CA MET A 1 0.67 6.91 5.97
C MET A 1 1.47 5.62 5.93
N LEU A 2 1.58 4.86 7.03
CA LEU A 2 2.42 3.64 7.07
C LEU A 2 2.12 2.63 5.95
N PHE A 3 0.85 2.30 5.71
CA PHE A 3 0.49 1.37 4.63
C PHE A 3 0.79 1.91 3.23
N ALA A 4 0.72 3.22 3.03
CA ALA A 4 1.08 3.83 1.75
C ALA A 4 2.61 3.78 1.53
N LEU A 5 3.40 3.97 2.59
CA LEU A 5 4.86 3.79 2.54
C LEU A 5 5.22 2.32 2.28
N ALA A 6 4.52 1.38 2.91
CA ALA A 6 4.70 -0.05 2.63
C ALA A 6 4.31 -0.41 1.19
N PHE A 7 3.23 0.16 0.66
CA PHE A 7 2.85 0.01 -0.74
C PHE A 7 3.94 0.54 -1.69
N GLU A 8 4.51 1.70 -1.40
CA GLU A 8 5.60 2.27 -2.20
C GLU A 8 6.84 1.36 -2.17
N ALA A 9 7.31 1.03 -0.97
CA ALA A 9 8.58 0.33 -0.77
C ALA A 9 8.53 -1.15 -1.16
N ARG A 10 7.37 -1.80 -1.04
CA ARG A 10 7.20 -3.24 -1.27
C ARG A 10 6.57 -3.59 -2.62
N TYR A 11 5.93 -2.63 -3.30
CA TYR A 11 5.30 -2.84 -4.61
C TYR A 11 5.64 -1.76 -5.63
N TRP A 12 5.29 -0.49 -5.40
CA TRP A 12 5.33 0.54 -6.46
C TRP A 12 6.73 0.74 -7.04
N ARG A 13 7.76 0.78 -6.18
CA ARG A 13 9.16 0.90 -6.59
C ARG A 13 9.64 -0.23 -7.49
N TRP A 14 9.04 -1.42 -7.35
CA TRP A 14 9.46 -2.66 -8.03
C TRP A 14 8.44 -3.13 -9.08
N ARG A 15 7.40 -2.34 -9.36
CA ARG A 15 6.24 -2.75 -10.17
C ARG A 15 6.59 -3.20 -11.59
N ASP A 16 7.69 -2.68 -12.13
CA ASP A 16 8.15 -2.97 -13.48
C ASP A 16 9.21 -4.11 -13.53
N CYS A 17 9.51 -4.76 -12.39
CA CYS A 17 10.53 -5.82 -12.24
C CYS A 17 9.94 -7.23 -12.08
N PHE A 18 8.66 -7.36 -11.71
CA PHE A 18 8.04 -8.67 -11.42
C PHE A 18 8.05 -9.59 -12.65
N ASN A 19 8.48 -10.84 -12.44
CA ASN A 19 8.44 -11.88 -13.46
C ASN A 19 7.08 -12.61 -13.49
N GLU A 20 6.98 -13.70 -14.27
CA GLU A 20 5.75 -14.49 -14.43
C GLU A 20 5.27 -15.15 -13.12
N LEU A 21 6.13 -15.24 -12.11
CA LEU A 21 5.80 -15.74 -10.78
C LEU A 21 5.40 -14.62 -9.81
N GLY A 22 5.35 -13.37 -10.27
CA GLY A 22 5.06 -12.19 -9.44
C GLY A 22 6.18 -11.87 -8.45
N ARG A 23 7.44 -12.19 -8.77
CA ARG A 23 8.60 -11.99 -7.90
C ARG A 23 9.61 -11.04 -8.52
N CYS A 24 10.19 -10.16 -7.72
CA CYS A 24 11.34 -9.32 -8.09
C CYS A 24 12.44 -9.52 -7.05
N TYR A 25 13.64 -9.86 -7.49
CA TYR A 25 14.79 -10.04 -6.61
C TYR A 25 15.70 -8.82 -6.69
N ASP A 26 16.05 -8.25 -5.54
CA ASP A 26 17.04 -7.17 -5.45
C ASP A 26 18.42 -7.74 -5.10
N PRO A 27 19.40 -7.69 -6.01
CA PRO A 27 20.74 -8.21 -5.75
C PRO A 27 21.52 -7.38 -4.73
N VAL A 28 21.12 -6.15 -4.42
CA VAL A 28 21.83 -5.30 -3.44
C VAL A 28 21.44 -5.69 -2.03
N THR A 29 20.13 -5.74 -1.75
CA THR A 29 19.61 -6.06 -0.41
C THR A 29 19.37 -7.54 -0.19
N GLN A 30 19.41 -8.36 -1.25
CA GLN A 30 19.09 -9.79 -1.24
C GLN A 30 17.62 -10.08 -0.88
N ASP A 31 16.74 -9.08 -0.93
CA ASP A 31 15.31 -9.23 -0.70
C ASP A 31 14.57 -9.76 -1.94
N VAL A 32 13.47 -10.47 -1.70
CA VAL A 32 12.48 -10.84 -2.73
C VAL A 32 11.18 -10.09 -2.46
N TYR A 33 10.79 -9.26 -3.42
CA TYR A 33 9.54 -8.52 -3.43
C TYR A 33 8.47 -9.31 -4.19
N LEU A 34 7.22 -9.15 -3.77
CA LEU A 34 6.08 -9.88 -4.30
C LEU A 34 5.04 -8.93 -4.85
N GLU A 35 4.52 -9.22 -6.04
CA GLU A 35 3.47 -8.44 -6.69
C GLU A 35 2.22 -8.32 -5.81
N GLN A 36 1.88 -9.40 -5.08
CA GLN A 36 0.74 -9.44 -4.14
C GLN A 36 0.82 -8.35 -3.06
N ALA A 37 2.02 -7.86 -2.73
CA ALA A 37 2.19 -6.77 -1.77
C ALA A 37 1.45 -5.49 -2.21
N GLY A 38 1.27 -5.28 -3.52
CA GLY A 38 0.50 -4.16 -4.05
C GLY A 38 -0.96 -4.21 -3.62
N MET A 39 -1.60 -5.38 -3.78
CA MET A 39 -2.99 -5.58 -3.38
C MET A 39 -3.17 -5.46 -1.86
N VAL A 40 -2.27 -6.07 -1.09
CA VAL A 40 -2.36 -6.09 0.38
C VAL A 40 -2.15 -4.69 0.97
N TRP A 41 -1.00 -4.06 0.70
CA TRP A 41 -0.67 -2.77 1.31
C TRP A 41 -1.46 -1.62 0.69
N GLY A 42 -1.71 -1.67 -0.63
CA GLY A 42 -2.55 -0.69 -1.31
C GLY A 42 -3.99 -0.73 -0.81
N GLY A 43 -4.56 -1.93 -0.63
CA GLY A 43 -5.89 -2.11 -0.05
C GLY A 43 -5.99 -1.57 1.38
N LEU A 44 -5.02 -1.89 2.24
CA LEU A 44 -4.97 -1.36 3.61
C LEU A 44 -4.83 0.16 3.65
N ALA A 45 -4.02 0.75 2.75
CA ALA A 45 -3.88 2.19 2.62
C ALA A 45 -5.21 2.85 2.20
N ALA A 46 -5.89 2.28 1.20
CA ALA A 46 -7.18 2.78 0.73
C ALA A 46 -8.26 2.70 1.82
N ILE A 47 -8.40 1.55 2.50
CA ILE A 47 -9.35 1.37 3.60
C ILE A 47 -9.09 2.40 4.70
N SER A 48 -7.84 2.59 5.10
CA SER A 48 -7.48 3.56 6.14
C SER A 48 -7.83 4.99 5.75
N LEU A 49 -7.64 5.36 4.48
CA LEU A 49 -8.03 6.68 3.97
C LEU A 49 -9.55 6.87 3.98
N VAL A 50 -10.31 5.87 3.53
CA VAL A 50 -11.78 5.92 3.54
C VAL A 50 -12.29 6.05 4.97
N VAL A 51 -11.80 5.24 5.90
CA VAL A 51 -12.18 5.32 7.32
C VAL A 51 -11.85 6.70 7.90
N GLY A 52 -10.64 7.19 7.68
CA GLY A 52 -10.24 8.53 8.15
C GLY A 52 -11.12 9.63 7.60
N PHE A 53 -11.44 9.59 6.30
CA PHE A 53 -12.35 10.54 5.67
C PHE A 53 -13.76 10.47 6.24
N CYS A 54 -14.32 9.26 6.41
CA CYS A 54 -15.64 9.05 7.00
C CYS A 54 -15.71 9.59 8.44
N LEU A 55 -14.66 9.40 9.25
CA LEU A 55 -14.59 9.93 10.60
C LEU A 55 -14.57 11.47 10.59
N VAL A 56 -13.71 12.08 9.77
CA VAL A 56 -13.64 13.55 9.65
C VAL A 56 -14.96 14.13 9.14
N ALA A 57 -15.56 13.52 8.12
CA ALA A 57 -16.85 13.93 7.59
C ALA A 57 -17.98 13.76 8.61
N GLY A 58 -17.97 12.65 9.38
CA GLY A 58 -18.93 12.41 10.46
C GLY A 58 -18.80 13.43 11.60
N LEU A 59 -17.58 13.79 11.99
CA LEU A 59 -17.31 14.83 12.98
C LEU A 59 -17.81 16.21 12.50
N ARG A 60 -17.62 16.52 11.22
CA ARG A 60 -18.11 17.78 10.61
C ARG A 60 -19.64 17.83 10.46
N ARG A 61 -20.31 16.68 10.48
CA ARG A 61 -21.78 16.57 10.37
C ARG A 61 -22.51 16.63 11.70
N LYS A 62 -21.82 16.54 12.85
CA LYS A 62 -22.46 16.76 14.15
C LYS A 62 -22.80 18.25 14.28
N PRO A 63 -24.09 18.63 14.30
CA PRO A 63 -24.47 19.99 14.66
C PRO A 63 -24.14 20.18 16.14
N GLY A 64 -23.48 21.29 16.46
CA GLY A 64 -23.36 21.77 17.84
C GLY A 64 -24.70 22.28 18.36
#